data_AF-A0A1H6SCJ9-F1
#
_entry.id   AF-A0A1H6SCJ9-F1
#
_cell.length_a   1.000
_cell.length_b   1.000
_cell.length_c   1.000
_cell.angle_alpha   90.00
_cell.angle_beta   90.00
_cell.angle_gamma   90.00
#
_symmetry.space_group_name_H-M   'P 1'
#
loop_
_entity.id
_entity.type
_entity.pdbx_description
1 polymer ?
#
loop_
_entity_poly.entity_id
_entity_poly.type
_entity_poly.pdbx_seq_one_letter_code
_entity_poly.pdbx_strand_id
1 'polypeptide(L)'
;MESNFESNPLIDRLPKHLKQFIIPQDYNDYTPINQAVWRYVMRKNVDYLSKVAHNSYLEGLDKTGLEIDNIPNMYGMNRILKEIGWAAVAVDGFIPPSAFMEFQAYNVLVIACDIRQLEHIEYTPAPDIIHEGAGHAPIIANPEYAEYLRRFGEIGCKAISSARDYELYEAVRLLSIVKEAEGTPAEEIKAAEDQVDFLQNNMGELSEMSKIRNLHWWTVEYGLIGTVENPKIYGAGLLSSIGESAWCMTDNVKKIPYDISAADQSFDITKPQPQLYVTPDFAQLSSVLEEFASKMALRTGGLSGIQKLITSKNLGTVELSTGLQISGVFTNVIENEGKPVYIQTTGKTALSYREKELVSHGTDAHAEGFGSPVGKLKGINLAIEDMGPRDLRAYDIYEGEQITLEFEGNIKVSGEIVTGTRNLQGEILLIKFKNCTVTQGETILFAPEWGIYDMAVGKKITSAFSGPADVNSFDMISHVPSSHTIKQKKSAEREELEGLYRNVRNLREGKAAEITLKEAFGAVTANHKNDWLLSVEIAELAKKENNTDLIDKVLNHLEKVKINRPEVAHLIDGGLELIFEKATNL
;
A
#
# COMPACT_ATOMS: atom_id res chain seq x y z
N MET A 1 6.98 -10.04 21.51
CA MET A 1 5.79 -9.76 22.34
C MET A 1 4.61 -10.34 21.60
N GLU A 2 3.82 -11.22 22.24
CA GLU A 2 2.60 -11.76 21.62
C GLU A 2 1.58 -10.62 21.50
N SER A 3 1.50 -10.01 20.33
CA SER A 3 0.43 -9.08 19.96
C SER A 3 -0.83 -9.90 19.72
N ASN A 4 -1.67 -10.04 20.74
CA ASN A 4 -2.96 -10.72 20.60
C ASN A 4 -3.94 -9.82 19.82
N PHE A 5 -3.75 -9.72 18.51
CA PHE A 5 -4.84 -9.41 17.59
C PHE A 5 -5.67 -10.68 17.37
N GLU A 6 -6.98 -10.53 17.21
CA GLU A 6 -7.83 -11.68 16.94
C GLU A 6 -7.63 -12.12 15.48
N SER A 7 -7.02 -13.30 15.30
CA SER A 7 -6.72 -13.81 13.96
C SER A 7 -7.95 -14.42 13.28
N ASN A 8 -7.87 -14.53 11.96
CA ASN A 8 -8.84 -15.23 11.12
C ASN A 8 -8.10 -15.97 9.99
N PRO A 9 -8.77 -16.84 9.22
CA PRO A 9 -8.10 -17.63 8.18
C PRO A 9 -7.38 -16.83 7.08
N LEU A 10 -7.76 -15.57 6.83
CA LEU A 10 -7.06 -14.68 5.88
C LEU A 10 -5.80 -14.11 6.52
N ILE A 11 -5.90 -13.61 7.75
CA ILE A 11 -4.77 -13.08 8.51
C ILE A 11 -3.73 -14.18 8.81
N ASP A 12 -4.18 -15.41 9.07
CA ASP A 12 -3.30 -16.56 9.31
C ASP A 12 -2.41 -16.89 8.10
N ARG A 13 -2.93 -16.69 6.89
CA ARG A 13 -2.22 -16.93 5.61
C ARG A 13 -1.17 -15.88 5.29
N LEU A 14 -1.20 -14.72 5.96
CA LEU A 14 -0.23 -13.67 5.72
C LEU A 14 1.20 -14.19 5.98
N PRO A 15 2.15 -13.88 5.09
CA PRO A 15 3.56 -14.12 5.33
C PRO A 15 4.05 -13.47 6.63
N LYS A 16 5.09 -14.06 7.24
CA LYS A 16 5.65 -13.58 8.52
C LYS A 16 6.12 -12.13 8.44
N HIS A 17 6.66 -11.71 7.30
CA HIS A 17 7.16 -10.36 7.08
C HIS A 17 6.03 -9.32 6.91
N LEU A 18 4.79 -9.72 6.68
CA LEU A 18 3.67 -8.78 6.75
C LEU A 18 3.15 -8.66 8.19
N LYS A 19 3.13 -9.77 8.93
CA LYS A 19 2.67 -9.80 10.32
C LYS A 19 3.47 -8.89 11.25
N GLN A 20 4.72 -8.53 10.91
CA GLN A 20 5.53 -7.59 11.70
C GLN A 20 4.95 -6.16 11.76
N PHE A 21 4.10 -5.78 10.79
CA PHE A 21 3.47 -4.45 10.76
C PHE A 21 2.14 -4.41 11.54
N ILE A 22 1.58 -5.56 11.89
CA ILE A 22 0.26 -5.66 12.52
C ILE A 22 0.39 -5.31 14.01
N ILE A 23 -0.37 -4.31 14.44
CA ILE A 23 -0.51 -3.93 15.86
C ILE A 23 -1.92 -4.28 16.37
N PRO A 24 -2.09 -4.54 17.68
CA PRO A 24 -3.43 -4.61 18.26
C PRO A 24 -4.08 -3.22 18.27
N GLN A 25 -5.36 -3.14 17.93
CA GLN A 25 -6.16 -1.93 18.13
C GLN A 25 -6.55 -1.81 19.61
N ASP A 26 -5.91 -0.92 20.36
CA ASP A 26 -6.38 -0.59 21.71
C ASP A 26 -7.55 0.39 21.63
N TYR A 27 -8.76 -0.16 21.67
CA TYR A 27 -9.98 0.65 21.56
C TYR A 27 -10.15 1.66 22.71
N ASN A 28 -9.44 1.49 23.85
CA ASN A 28 -9.49 2.43 24.97
C ASN A 28 -8.67 3.70 24.72
N ASP A 29 -7.82 3.71 23.69
CA ASP A 29 -7.08 4.91 23.29
C ASP A 29 -8.01 5.96 22.63
N TYR A 30 -9.15 5.54 22.08
CA TYR A 30 -10.12 6.48 21.52
C TYR A 30 -10.85 7.25 22.61
N THR A 31 -10.52 8.54 22.72
CA THR A 31 -11.17 9.45 23.66
C THR A 31 -12.63 9.70 23.27
N PRO A 32 -13.47 10.18 24.21
CA PRO A 32 -14.82 10.64 23.91
C PRO A 32 -14.86 11.71 22.81
N ILE A 33 -13.83 12.56 22.73
CA ILE A 33 -13.68 13.58 21.67
C ILE A 33 -13.44 12.91 20.32
N ASN A 34 -12.55 11.91 20.25
CA ASN A 34 -12.34 11.15 19.00
C ASN A 34 -13.63 10.53 18.48
N GLN A 35 -14.45 9.98 19.38
CA GLN A 35 -15.74 9.38 19.03
C GLN A 35 -16.74 10.42 18.50
N ALA A 36 -16.71 11.65 19.03
CA ALA A 36 -17.50 12.76 18.50
C ALA A 36 -16.97 13.26 17.15
N VAL A 37 -15.65 13.31 16.95
CA VAL A 37 -15.01 13.65 15.67
C VAL A 37 -15.44 12.66 14.58
N TRP A 38 -15.31 11.36 14.85
CA TRP A 38 -15.80 10.31 13.94
C TRP A 38 -17.27 10.51 13.58
N ARG A 39 -18.13 10.66 14.59
CA ARG A 39 -19.57 10.84 14.40
C ARG A 39 -19.89 12.04 13.51
N TYR A 40 -19.24 13.17 13.77
CA TYR A 40 -19.43 14.39 13.01
C TYR A 40 -19.04 14.19 11.54
N VAL A 41 -17.82 13.68 11.28
CA VAL A 41 -17.31 13.46 9.92
C VAL A 41 -18.17 12.44 9.18
N MET A 42 -18.50 11.30 9.79
CA MET A 42 -19.31 10.26 9.15
C MET A 42 -20.71 10.74 8.79
N ARG A 43 -21.37 11.52 9.65
CA ARG A 43 -22.69 12.07 9.34
C ARG A 43 -22.66 13.03 8.17
N LYS A 44 -21.64 13.90 8.13
CA LYS A 44 -21.42 14.80 7.00
C LYS A 44 -21.11 14.05 5.71
N ASN A 45 -20.20 13.07 5.78
CA ASN A 45 -19.85 12.22 4.64
C ASN A 45 -21.09 11.52 4.10
N VAL A 46 -21.87 10.85 4.94
CA VAL A 46 -23.07 10.13 4.49
C VAL A 46 -24.12 11.07 3.87
N ASP A 47 -24.39 12.24 4.45
CA ASP A 47 -25.36 13.20 3.87
C ASP A 47 -24.95 13.71 2.48
N TYR A 48 -23.65 14.00 2.30
CA TYR A 48 -23.16 14.51 1.03
C TYR A 48 -22.97 13.39 0.00
N LEU A 49 -22.25 12.33 0.37
CA LEU A 49 -21.86 11.24 -0.51
C LEU A 49 -23.04 10.39 -0.98
N SER A 50 -24.18 10.37 -0.26
CA SER A 50 -25.40 9.72 -0.74
C SER A 50 -25.91 10.28 -2.08
N LYS A 51 -25.47 11.48 -2.47
CA LYS A 51 -25.87 12.19 -3.69
C LYS A 51 -24.85 12.00 -4.82
N VAL A 52 -23.57 11.92 -4.48
CA VAL A 52 -22.45 12.02 -5.45
C VAL A 52 -21.54 10.80 -5.53
N ALA A 53 -21.52 9.93 -4.52
CA ALA A 53 -20.69 8.73 -4.55
C ALA A 53 -21.30 7.62 -5.42
N HIS A 54 -20.46 6.66 -5.79
CA HIS A 54 -20.89 5.43 -6.42
C HIS A 54 -21.89 4.69 -5.53
N ASN A 55 -22.88 4.03 -6.13
CA ASN A 55 -23.99 3.39 -5.41
C ASN A 55 -23.54 2.32 -4.39
N SER A 56 -22.35 1.74 -4.57
CA SER A 56 -21.78 0.75 -3.66
C SER A 56 -21.32 1.35 -2.32
N TYR A 57 -21.14 2.67 -2.22
CA TYR A 57 -20.58 3.31 -1.02
C TYR A 57 -21.47 3.11 0.22
N LEU A 58 -22.76 3.48 0.13
CA LEU A 58 -23.65 3.44 1.29
C LEU A 58 -23.92 2.01 1.79
N GLU A 59 -24.24 1.09 0.87
CA GLU A 59 -24.41 -0.33 1.22
C GLU A 59 -23.08 -0.95 1.68
N GLY A 60 -21.96 -0.42 1.16
CA GLY A 60 -20.61 -0.81 1.52
C GLY A 60 -20.24 -0.52 2.96
N LEU A 61 -20.70 0.59 3.54
CA LEU A 61 -20.49 0.92 4.95
C LEU A 61 -21.01 -0.21 5.85
N ASP A 62 -22.24 -0.65 5.62
CA ASP A 62 -22.86 -1.74 6.37
C ASP A 62 -22.13 -3.08 6.14
N LYS A 63 -21.79 -3.37 4.88
CA LYS A 63 -21.08 -4.62 4.48
C LYS A 63 -19.62 -4.68 4.89
N THR A 64 -19.07 -3.61 5.46
CA THR A 64 -17.70 -3.57 5.98
C THR A 64 -17.63 -3.34 7.48
N GLY A 65 -18.79 -3.29 8.16
CA GLY A 65 -18.88 -3.13 9.60
C GLY A 65 -18.56 -1.74 10.09
N LEU A 66 -18.78 -0.73 9.25
CA LEU A 66 -18.64 0.67 9.61
C LEU A 66 -19.96 1.22 10.12
N GLU A 67 -19.89 1.94 11.23
CA GLU A 67 -21.02 2.64 11.82
C GLU A 67 -20.82 4.15 11.73
N ILE A 68 -21.91 4.89 11.61
CA ILE A 68 -21.89 6.35 11.58
C ILE A 68 -21.55 6.91 12.97
N ASP A 69 -21.99 6.25 14.03
CA ASP A 69 -22.02 6.79 15.38
C ASP A 69 -20.83 6.36 16.26
N ASN A 70 -20.04 5.37 15.86
CA ASN A 70 -18.91 4.88 16.65
C ASN A 70 -17.72 4.57 15.74
N ILE A 71 -16.52 4.90 16.22
CA ILE A 71 -15.29 4.42 15.61
C ILE A 71 -15.35 2.88 15.55
N PRO A 72 -15.07 2.25 14.40
CA PRO A 72 -15.22 0.83 14.25
C PRO A 72 -14.20 0.07 15.10
N ASN A 73 -14.62 -1.06 15.64
CA ASN A 73 -13.73 -2.01 16.27
C ASN A 73 -13.29 -3.04 15.23
N MET A 74 -11.98 -3.27 15.12
CA MET A 74 -11.37 -4.16 14.13
C MET A 74 -11.94 -5.59 14.19
N TYR A 75 -12.27 -6.08 15.39
CA TYR A 75 -12.94 -7.37 15.55
C TYR A 75 -14.33 -7.37 14.93
N GLY A 76 -15.13 -6.33 15.20
CA GLY A 76 -16.47 -6.15 14.62
C GLY A 76 -16.43 -6.07 13.10
N MET A 77 -15.51 -5.27 12.55
CA MET A 77 -15.30 -5.18 11.10
C MET A 77 -14.94 -6.54 10.50
N ASN A 78 -13.97 -7.25 11.07
CA ASN A 78 -13.53 -8.55 10.54
C ASN A 78 -14.61 -9.63 10.56
N ARG A 79 -15.56 -9.56 11.51
CA ARG A 79 -16.72 -10.48 11.50
C ARG A 79 -17.60 -10.28 10.27
N ILE A 80 -17.70 -9.06 9.77
CA ILE A 80 -18.54 -8.70 8.62
C ILE A 80 -17.75 -8.86 7.32
N LEU A 81 -16.51 -8.34 7.26
CA LEU A 81 -15.63 -8.45 6.07
C LEU A 81 -15.39 -9.91 5.64
N LYS A 82 -15.41 -10.86 6.59
CA LYS A 82 -15.31 -12.29 6.29
C LYS A 82 -16.40 -12.77 5.31
N GLU A 83 -17.60 -12.19 5.35
CA GLU A 83 -18.72 -12.57 4.47
C GLU A 83 -18.46 -12.18 3.00
N ILE A 84 -17.60 -11.19 2.76
CA ILE A 84 -17.17 -10.77 1.42
C ILE A 84 -15.75 -11.27 1.06
N GLY A 85 -15.15 -12.10 1.92
CA GLY A 85 -13.82 -12.68 1.68
C GLY A 85 -12.65 -11.74 1.95
N TRP A 86 -12.85 -10.70 2.77
CA TRP A 86 -11.81 -9.76 3.16
C TRP A 86 -11.55 -9.79 4.67
N ALA A 87 -10.41 -9.23 5.07
CA ALA A 87 -10.08 -8.92 6.45
C ALA A 87 -9.51 -7.50 6.54
N ALA A 88 -9.40 -6.97 7.75
CA ALA A 88 -8.71 -5.74 8.05
C ALA A 88 -7.72 -5.96 9.21
N VAL A 89 -6.58 -5.30 9.15
CA VAL A 89 -5.55 -5.29 10.19
C VAL A 89 -5.21 -3.87 10.58
N ALA A 90 -4.91 -3.70 11.86
CA ALA A 90 -4.45 -2.44 12.41
C ALA A 90 -2.93 -2.30 12.20
N VAL A 91 -2.48 -1.10 11.82
CA VAL A 91 -1.04 -0.75 11.69
C VAL A 91 -0.72 0.56 12.39
N ASP A 92 0.56 0.74 12.71
CA ASP A 92 1.12 1.98 13.27
C ASP A 92 1.53 2.94 12.14
N GLY A 93 0.57 3.72 11.64
CA GLY A 93 0.81 4.71 10.58
C GLY A 93 1.33 4.13 9.26
N PHE A 94 2.43 4.70 8.75
CA PHE A 94 2.98 4.39 7.43
C PHE A 94 3.75 3.08 7.37
N ILE A 95 3.36 2.19 6.45
CA ILE A 95 4.11 0.98 6.09
C ILE A 95 4.74 1.11 4.69
N PRO A 96 5.78 0.33 4.35
CA PRO A 96 6.38 0.37 3.02
C PRO A 96 5.35 0.12 1.91
N PRO A 97 5.38 0.84 0.77
CA PRO A 97 4.38 0.70 -0.29
C PRO A 97 4.23 -0.73 -0.84
N SER A 98 5.34 -1.47 -0.95
CA SER A 98 5.31 -2.87 -1.38
C SER A 98 4.56 -3.75 -0.39
N ALA A 99 4.73 -3.53 0.92
CA ALA A 99 4.01 -4.25 1.96
C ALA A 99 2.51 -3.91 1.96
N PHE A 100 2.16 -2.62 1.80
CA PHE A 100 0.77 -2.17 1.67
C PHE A 100 0.05 -2.85 0.51
N MET A 101 0.68 -2.88 -0.68
CA MET A 101 0.13 -3.57 -1.84
C MET A 101 0.06 -5.09 -1.63
N GLU A 102 1.05 -5.68 -0.94
CA GLU A 102 1.04 -7.12 -0.66
C GLU A 102 -0.12 -7.51 0.26
N PHE A 103 -0.48 -6.71 1.28
CA PHE A 103 -1.67 -6.96 2.10
C PHE A 103 -2.95 -7.07 1.25
N GLN A 104 -3.11 -6.18 0.26
CA GLN A 104 -4.26 -6.21 -0.66
C GLN A 104 -4.29 -7.49 -1.51
N ALA A 105 -3.12 -8.00 -1.91
CA ALA A 105 -3.00 -9.28 -2.63
C ALA A 105 -3.56 -10.47 -1.83
N TYR A 106 -3.54 -10.38 -0.50
CA TYR A 106 -4.09 -11.36 0.43
C TYR A 106 -5.52 -11.04 0.89
N ASN A 107 -6.22 -10.10 0.25
CA ASN A 107 -7.54 -9.62 0.65
C ASN A 107 -7.56 -9.05 2.08
N VAL A 108 -6.49 -8.36 2.47
CA VAL A 108 -6.38 -7.71 3.78
C VAL A 108 -6.24 -6.20 3.60
N LEU A 109 -7.17 -5.46 4.21
CA LEU A 109 -7.10 -4.01 4.36
C LEU A 109 -6.16 -3.62 5.49
N VAL A 110 -5.39 -2.57 5.26
CA VAL A 110 -4.51 -1.97 6.26
C VAL A 110 -5.19 -0.72 6.77
N ILE A 111 -5.42 -0.63 8.08
CA ILE A 111 -6.11 0.51 8.69
C ILE A 111 -5.20 1.12 9.76
N ALA A 112 -4.86 2.39 9.58
CA ALA A 112 -4.20 3.18 10.61
C ALA A 112 -5.12 3.31 11.84
N CYS A 113 -4.60 3.04 13.04
CA CYS A 113 -5.41 3.13 14.26
C CYS A 113 -5.71 4.56 14.68
N ASP A 114 -4.84 5.50 14.32
CA ASP A 114 -4.98 6.89 14.72
C ASP A 114 -6.18 7.55 14.04
N ILE A 115 -6.75 8.56 14.68
CA ILE A 115 -7.81 9.40 14.14
C ILE A 115 -7.35 10.86 14.18
N ARG A 116 -7.64 11.61 13.13
CA ARG A 116 -7.30 13.04 13.06
C ARG A 116 -7.87 13.83 14.25
N GLN A 117 -7.18 14.90 14.59
CA GLN A 117 -7.56 15.80 15.68
C GLN A 117 -8.75 16.68 15.29
N LEU A 118 -9.46 17.20 16.30
CA LEU A 118 -10.58 18.13 16.09
C LEU A 118 -10.14 19.38 15.33
N GLU A 119 -8.92 19.85 15.60
CA GLU A 119 -8.32 21.02 14.97
C GLU A 119 -7.98 20.79 13.48
N HIS A 120 -7.82 19.54 13.06
CA HIS A 120 -7.49 19.12 11.69
C HIS A 120 -8.61 18.24 11.09
N ILE A 121 -9.86 18.46 11.50
CA ILE A 121 -10.99 17.58 11.16
C ILE A 121 -11.25 17.46 9.65
N GLU A 122 -10.95 18.50 8.89
CA GLU A 122 -11.19 18.55 7.44
C GLU A 122 -10.17 17.72 6.65
N TYR A 123 -8.92 17.69 7.10
CA TYR A 123 -7.83 17.04 6.38
C TYR A 123 -6.63 16.81 7.31
N THR A 124 -6.03 15.61 7.22
CA THR A 124 -4.70 15.31 7.74
C THR A 124 -3.84 14.73 6.61
N PRO A 125 -2.55 15.08 6.52
CA PRO A 125 -1.62 14.48 5.57
C PRO A 125 -1.24 13.04 5.92
N ALA A 126 -1.52 12.57 7.14
CA ALA A 126 -1.29 11.20 7.57
C ALA A 126 -2.57 10.35 7.40
N PRO A 127 -2.49 9.11 6.89
CA PRO A 127 -3.64 8.22 6.85
C PRO A 127 -4.17 7.97 8.27
N ASP A 128 -5.48 8.10 8.43
CA ASP A 128 -6.17 7.88 9.70
C ASP A 128 -7.33 6.88 9.52
N ILE A 129 -7.95 6.44 10.61
CA ILE A 129 -9.03 5.45 10.58
C ILE A 129 -10.25 5.91 9.78
N ILE A 130 -10.47 7.23 9.63
CA ILE A 130 -11.52 7.77 8.78
C ILE A 130 -11.16 7.54 7.31
N HIS A 131 -9.93 7.88 6.90
CA HIS A 131 -9.46 7.66 5.53
C HIS A 131 -9.46 6.16 5.16
N GLU A 132 -8.79 5.33 5.96
CA GLU A 132 -8.62 3.90 5.67
C GLU A 132 -9.93 3.12 5.86
N GLY A 133 -10.66 3.43 6.94
CA GLY A 133 -11.94 2.81 7.23
C GLY A 133 -13.02 3.31 6.26
N ALA A 134 -13.45 4.56 6.42
CA ALA A 134 -14.62 5.08 5.71
C ALA A 134 -14.36 5.49 4.25
N GLY A 135 -13.10 5.65 3.84
CA GLY A 135 -12.73 5.90 2.44
C GLY A 135 -12.62 4.61 1.64
N HIS A 136 -11.71 3.72 2.03
CA HIS A 136 -11.36 2.52 1.25
C HIS A 136 -12.34 1.35 1.44
N ALA A 137 -12.71 1.04 2.69
CA ALA A 137 -13.45 -0.19 2.98
C ALA A 137 -14.81 -0.31 2.26
N PRO A 138 -15.67 0.74 2.17
CA PRO A 138 -17.02 0.57 1.62
C PRO A 138 -17.05 0.08 0.18
N ILE A 139 -16.15 0.54 -0.68
CA ILE A 139 -16.18 0.19 -2.11
C ILE A 139 -15.77 -1.27 -2.34
N ILE A 140 -15.00 -1.87 -1.43
CA ILE A 140 -14.59 -3.29 -1.48
C ILE A 140 -15.78 -4.25 -1.37
N ALA A 141 -16.92 -3.80 -0.86
CA ALA A 141 -18.16 -4.58 -0.90
C ALA A 141 -18.63 -4.88 -2.35
N ASN A 142 -18.12 -4.14 -3.35
CA ASN A 142 -18.33 -4.45 -4.76
C ASN A 142 -17.30 -5.52 -5.22
N PRO A 143 -17.76 -6.69 -5.73
CA PRO A 143 -16.87 -7.79 -6.05
C PRO A 143 -15.92 -7.49 -7.22
N GLU A 144 -16.32 -6.66 -8.19
CA GLU A 144 -15.44 -6.28 -9.31
C GLU A 144 -14.30 -5.37 -8.83
N TYR A 145 -14.62 -4.41 -7.96
CA TYR A 145 -13.61 -3.54 -7.35
C TYR A 145 -12.69 -4.32 -6.41
N ALA A 146 -13.23 -5.23 -5.60
CA ALA A 146 -12.43 -6.09 -4.73
C ALA A 146 -11.43 -6.93 -5.54
N GLU A 147 -11.85 -7.53 -6.65
CA GLU A 147 -10.94 -8.30 -7.51
C GLU A 147 -9.88 -7.39 -8.17
N TYR A 148 -10.27 -6.20 -8.62
CA TYR A 148 -9.34 -5.18 -9.10
C TYR A 148 -8.27 -4.85 -8.04
N LEU A 149 -8.69 -4.55 -6.80
CA LEU A 149 -7.77 -4.18 -5.71
C LEU A 149 -6.83 -5.33 -5.34
N ARG A 150 -7.35 -6.55 -5.25
CA ARG A 150 -6.55 -7.76 -5.02
C ARG A 150 -5.49 -7.94 -6.10
N ARG A 151 -5.89 -7.81 -7.36
CA ARG A 151 -4.99 -7.93 -8.53
C ARG A 151 -3.98 -6.79 -8.59
N PHE A 152 -4.39 -5.58 -8.20
CA PHE A 152 -3.52 -4.42 -8.06
C PHE A 152 -2.42 -4.70 -7.05
N GLY A 153 -2.78 -5.24 -5.89
CA GLY A 153 -1.84 -5.68 -4.87
C GLY A 153 -0.81 -6.70 -5.38
N GLU A 154 -1.26 -7.76 -6.07
CA GLU A 154 -0.39 -8.81 -6.63
C GLU A 154 0.66 -8.29 -7.62
N ILE A 155 0.29 -7.30 -8.43
CA ILE A 155 1.18 -6.69 -9.43
C ILE A 155 2.07 -5.64 -8.76
N GLY A 156 1.47 -4.80 -7.90
CA GLY A 156 2.12 -3.70 -7.21
C GLY A 156 3.23 -4.13 -6.27
N CYS A 157 3.02 -5.18 -5.47
CA CYS A 157 4.03 -5.69 -4.55
C CYS A 157 5.29 -6.23 -5.26
N LYS A 158 5.15 -6.58 -6.55
CA LYS A 158 6.23 -7.10 -7.42
C LYS A 158 6.88 -6.02 -8.29
N ALA A 159 6.38 -4.79 -8.31
CA ALA A 159 6.92 -3.71 -9.11
C ALA A 159 8.34 -3.32 -8.64
N ILE A 160 9.26 -3.16 -9.59
CA ILE A 160 10.65 -2.82 -9.26
C ILE A 160 10.75 -1.32 -8.93
N SER A 161 11.17 -1.01 -7.71
CA SER A 161 11.46 0.35 -7.26
C SER A 161 12.87 0.79 -7.68
N SER A 162 13.05 2.09 -7.88
CA SER A 162 14.37 2.72 -7.92
C SER A 162 14.88 3.01 -6.51
N ALA A 163 16.18 3.27 -6.36
CA ALA A 163 16.74 3.75 -5.09
C ALA A 163 16.11 5.08 -4.62
N ARG A 164 15.75 5.96 -5.56
CA ARG A 164 15.13 7.26 -5.27
C ARG A 164 13.70 7.14 -4.74
N ASP A 165 12.96 6.09 -5.14
CA ASP A 165 11.63 5.83 -4.58
C ASP A 165 11.70 5.59 -3.06
N TYR A 166 12.76 4.93 -2.60
CA TYR A 166 12.98 4.70 -1.17
C TYR A 166 13.35 5.99 -0.43
N GLU A 167 14.20 6.84 -1.02
CA GLU A 167 14.53 8.15 -0.45
C GLU A 167 13.27 9.03 -0.30
N LEU A 168 12.41 9.05 -1.32
CA LEU A 168 11.14 9.78 -1.28
C LEU A 168 10.20 9.21 -0.21
N TYR A 169 10.08 7.89 -0.11
CA TYR A 169 9.26 7.25 0.92
C TYR A 169 9.70 7.65 2.33
N GLU A 170 11.00 7.58 2.64
CA GLU A 170 11.50 7.96 3.96
C GLU A 170 11.31 9.46 4.24
N ALA A 171 11.45 10.33 3.24
CA ALA A 171 11.18 11.76 3.40
C ALA A 171 9.70 12.06 3.69
N VAL A 172 8.77 11.39 2.99
CA VAL A 172 7.32 11.53 3.25
C VAL A 172 6.96 10.98 4.63
N ARG A 173 7.53 9.83 5.00
CA ARG A 173 7.36 9.24 6.34
C ARG A 173 7.82 10.21 7.43
N LEU A 174 9.00 10.81 7.27
CA LEU A 174 9.51 11.81 8.21
C LEU A 174 8.59 13.03 8.29
N LEU A 175 8.15 13.56 7.14
CA LEU A 175 7.23 14.70 7.07
C LEU A 175 5.93 14.43 7.85
N SER A 176 5.35 13.23 7.71
CA SER A 176 4.16 12.85 8.46
C SER A 176 4.40 12.83 9.97
N ILE A 177 5.52 12.25 10.42
CA ILE A 177 5.86 12.19 11.85
C ILE A 177 5.99 13.60 12.44
N VAL A 178 6.72 14.50 11.76
CA VAL A 178 6.97 15.85 12.28
C VAL A 178 5.72 16.73 12.28
N LYS A 179 4.79 16.55 11.32
CA LYS A 179 3.53 17.30 11.25
C LYS A 179 2.54 16.91 12.34
N GLU A 180 2.49 15.64 12.71
CA GLU A 180 1.58 15.14 13.74
C GLU A 180 2.17 15.21 15.16
N ALA A 181 3.49 15.40 15.29
CA ALA A 181 4.15 15.56 16.58
C ALA A 181 3.84 16.91 17.25
N GLU A 182 3.42 16.88 18.52
CA GLU A 182 3.18 18.10 19.30
C GLU A 182 4.47 18.87 19.60
N GLY A 183 4.46 20.17 19.33
CA GLY A 183 5.57 21.07 19.67
C GLY A 183 6.74 21.02 18.70
N THR A 184 6.60 20.36 17.55
CA THR A 184 7.56 20.44 16.46
C THR A 184 7.72 21.90 16.00
N PRO A 185 8.95 22.44 15.96
CA PRO A 185 9.19 23.77 15.41
C PRO A 185 8.72 23.89 13.96
N ALA A 186 8.08 25.01 13.60
CA ALA A 186 7.62 25.26 12.22
C ALA A 186 8.76 25.19 11.18
N GLU A 187 10.00 25.50 11.59
CA GLU A 187 11.19 25.37 10.75
C GLU A 187 11.51 23.91 10.40
N GLU A 188 11.27 22.96 11.32
CA GLU A 188 11.50 21.54 11.10
C GLU A 188 10.45 20.93 10.16
N ILE A 189 9.18 21.32 10.34
CA ILE A 189 8.10 20.95 9.41
C ILE A 189 8.43 21.45 8.01
N LYS A 190 8.82 22.72 7.88
CA LYS A 190 9.18 23.32 6.59
C LYS A 190 10.39 22.64 5.96
N ALA A 191 11.42 22.29 6.73
CA ALA A 191 12.59 21.59 6.21
C ALA A 191 12.23 20.20 5.66
N ALA A 192 11.31 19.48 6.32
CA ALA A 192 10.80 18.21 5.83
C ALA A 192 9.95 18.39 4.54
N GLU A 193 9.11 19.43 4.47
CA GLU A 193 8.34 19.78 3.26
C GLU A 193 9.27 20.10 2.08
N ASP A 194 10.25 20.99 2.29
CA ASP A 194 11.22 21.39 1.26
C ASP A 194 12.03 20.18 0.74
N GLN A 195 12.34 19.21 1.61
CA GLN A 195 13.02 17.97 1.23
C GLN A 195 12.14 17.05 0.37
N VAL A 196 10.86 16.89 0.72
CA VAL A 196 9.91 16.12 -0.08
C VAL A 196 9.73 16.77 -1.46
N ASP A 197 9.52 18.08 -1.49
CA ASP A 197 9.39 18.86 -2.73
C ASP A 197 10.64 18.73 -3.61
N PHE A 198 11.83 18.82 -3.01
CA PHE A 198 13.08 18.61 -3.74
C PHE A 198 13.16 17.23 -4.36
N LEU A 199 12.88 16.17 -3.61
CA LEU A 199 12.95 14.79 -4.11
C LEU A 199 11.92 14.54 -5.21
N GLN A 200 10.67 14.99 -5.04
CA GLN A 200 9.61 14.87 -6.05
C GLN A 200 10.00 15.54 -7.37
N ASN A 201 10.59 16.73 -7.30
CA ASN A 201 11.03 17.48 -8.49
C ASN A 201 12.30 16.90 -9.15
N ASN A 202 13.01 15.99 -8.48
CA ASN A 202 14.29 15.43 -8.94
C ASN A 202 14.28 13.91 -9.11
N MET A 203 13.11 13.26 -9.20
CA MET A 203 12.99 11.80 -9.32
C MET A 203 13.68 11.24 -10.59
N GLY A 204 13.63 11.95 -11.71
CA GLY A 204 14.12 11.45 -13.00
C GLY A 204 13.06 10.61 -13.71
N GLU A 205 13.47 9.54 -14.41
CA GLU A 205 12.54 8.61 -15.04
C GLU A 205 11.78 7.80 -13.98
N LEU A 206 10.46 7.69 -14.14
CA LEU A 206 9.60 6.96 -13.22
C LEU A 206 9.91 5.45 -13.25
N SER A 207 10.11 4.87 -12.07
CA SER A 207 10.25 3.42 -11.93
C SER A 207 8.90 2.72 -12.12
N GLU A 208 8.91 1.38 -12.21
CA GLU A 208 7.65 0.63 -12.24
C GLU A 208 6.83 0.85 -10.98
N MET A 209 7.49 0.95 -9.82
CA MET A 209 6.85 1.29 -8.55
C MET A 209 6.25 2.71 -8.58
N SER A 210 6.94 3.72 -9.12
CA SER A 210 6.38 5.07 -9.21
C SER A 210 5.16 5.11 -10.15
N LYS A 211 5.21 4.39 -11.27
CA LYS A 211 4.11 4.34 -12.24
C LYS A 211 2.88 3.62 -11.70
N ILE A 212 3.05 2.48 -11.02
CA ILE A 212 1.92 1.81 -10.38
C ILE A 212 1.36 2.62 -9.22
N ARG A 213 2.20 3.35 -8.48
CA ARG A 213 1.73 4.33 -7.47
C ARG A 213 0.87 5.43 -8.10
N ASN A 214 1.23 5.94 -9.27
CA ASN A 214 0.40 6.91 -9.99
C ASN A 214 -0.95 6.31 -10.38
N LEU A 215 -0.99 5.07 -10.89
CA LEU A 215 -2.25 4.37 -11.15
C LEU A 215 -3.09 4.26 -9.88
N HIS A 216 -2.50 3.84 -8.75
CA HIS A 216 -3.19 3.75 -7.47
C HIS A 216 -3.79 5.10 -7.04
N TRP A 217 -3.02 6.18 -7.18
CA TRP A 217 -3.46 7.52 -6.83
C TRP A 217 -4.67 7.95 -7.68
N TRP A 218 -4.58 7.80 -9.00
CA TRP A 218 -5.64 8.23 -9.91
C TRP A 218 -6.85 7.30 -9.96
N THR A 219 -6.81 6.17 -9.26
CA THR A 219 -7.94 5.23 -9.14
C THR A 219 -8.40 5.07 -7.70
N VAL A 220 -7.65 4.32 -6.89
CA VAL A 220 -8.02 3.93 -5.53
C VAL A 220 -8.17 5.15 -4.64
N GLU A 221 -7.32 6.19 -4.78
CA GLU A 221 -7.39 7.39 -3.93
C GLU A 221 -8.30 8.48 -4.49
N TYR A 222 -8.13 8.83 -5.77
CA TYR A 222 -8.75 10.00 -6.40
C TYR A 222 -9.54 9.65 -7.68
N GLY A 223 -10.03 8.42 -7.77
CA GLY A 223 -10.80 7.95 -8.92
C GLY A 223 -12.27 8.40 -8.95
N LEU A 224 -12.74 8.68 -10.16
CA LEU A 224 -14.14 8.92 -10.50
C LEU A 224 -14.66 7.82 -11.43
N ILE A 225 -15.96 7.54 -11.39
CA ILE A 225 -16.62 6.51 -12.20
C ILE A 225 -17.87 7.03 -12.93
N GLY A 226 -18.17 6.53 -14.13
CA GLY A 226 -19.30 6.96 -14.95
C GLY A 226 -18.85 7.70 -16.21
N THR A 227 -19.55 8.78 -16.59
CA THR A 227 -19.14 9.61 -17.75
C THR A 227 -18.38 10.85 -17.27
N VAL A 228 -17.58 11.44 -18.16
CA VAL A 228 -16.82 12.67 -17.87
C VAL A 228 -17.73 13.83 -17.49
N GLU A 229 -18.93 13.87 -18.07
CA GLU A 229 -19.95 14.90 -17.84
C GLU A 229 -20.75 14.68 -16.56
N ASN A 230 -20.88 13.43 -16.12
CA ASN A 230 -21.64 13.07 -14.92
C ASN A 230 -20.93 11.97 -14.12
N PRO A 231 -19.76 12.27 -13.54
CA PRO A 231 -19.01 11.30 -12.76
C PRO A 231 -19.64 11.08 -11.38
N LYS A 232 -19.27 9.96 -10.77
CA LYS A 232 -19.51 9.61 -9.36
C LYS A 232 -18.19 9.33 -8.68
N ILE A 233 -18.15 9.49 -7.36
CA ILE A 233 -16.94 9.32 -6.57
C ILE A 233 -16.78 7.86 -6.12
N TYR A 234 -15.59 7.27 -6.28
CA TYR A 234 -15.22 6.00 -5.63
C TYR A 234 -13.84 6.02 -4.97
N GLY A 235 -12.98 7.00 -5.28
CA GLY A 235 -11.66 7.12 -4.67
C GLY A 235 -11.73 7.47 -3.17
N ALA A 236 -10.94 6.77 -2.36
CA ALA A 236 -10.98 6.87 -0.90
C ALA A 236 -10.58 8.24 -0.33
N GLY A 237 -9.62 8.93 -0.94
CA GLY A 237 -9.26 10.30 -0.58
C GLY A 237 -10.45 11.25 -0.73
N LEU A 238 -11.22 11.09 -1.81
CA LEU A 238 -12.44 11.86 -2.03
C LEU A 238 -13.60 11.42 -1.12
N LEU A 239 -13.72 10.12 -0.81
CA LEU A 239 -14.78 9.59 0.07
C LEU A 239 -14.55 9.92 1.56
N SER A 240 -13.34 10.31 1.94
CA SER A 240 -12.97 10.64 3.32
C SER A 240 -12.81 12.15 3.58
N SER A 241 -12.98 12.98 2.54
CA SER A 241 -12.76 14.44 2.59
C SER A 241 -13.94 15.19 1.96
N ILE A 242 -14.77 15.82 2.79
CA ILE A 242 -15.96 16.56 2.31
C ILE A 242 -15.54 17.70 1.38
N GLY A 243 -14.52 18.46 1.77
CA GLY A 243 -14.02 19.59 0.99
C GLY A 243 -13.55 19.16 -0.41
N GLU A 244 -12.75 18.10 -0.49
CA GLU A 244 -12.27 17.59 -1.77
C GLU A 244 -13.39 16.92 -2.58
N SER A 245 -14.31 16.21 -1.93
CA SER A 245 -15.47 15.61 -2.59
C SER A 245 -16.38 16.65 -3.24
N ALA A 246 -16.57 17.81 -2.60
CA ALA A 246 -17.34 18.90 -3.18
C ALA A 246 -16.57 19.61 -4.29
N TRP A 247 -15.29 19.90 -4.05
CA TRP A 247 -14.43 20.57 -5.01
C TRP A 247 -14.26 19.79 -6.31
N CYS A 248 -14.08 18.46 -6.22
CA CYS A 248 -13.86 17.60 -7.38
C CYS A 248 -15.06 17.56 -8.33
N MET A 249 -16.27 17.82 -7.82
CA MET A 249 -17.51 17.85 -8.61
C MET A 249 -17.74 19.19 -9.32
N THR A 250 -16.92 20.22 -9.06
CA THR A 250 -17.00 21.53 -9.74
C THR A 250 -16.23 21.55 -11.05
N ASP A 251 -16.52 22.51 -11.94
CA ASP A 251 -15.80 22.67 -13.22
C ASP A 251 -14.33 23.12 -13.06
N ASN A 252 -13.87 23.44 -11.84
CA ASN A 252 -12.48 23.82 -11.58
C ASN A 252 -11.50 22.65 -11.67
N VAL A 253 -11.98 21.42 -11.52
CA VAL A 253 -11.16 20.20 -11.62
C VAL A 253 -11.39 19.57 -12.98
N LYS A 254 -10.33 19.32 -13.75
CA LYS A 254 -10.47 18.71 -15.09
C LYS A 254 -10.80 17.23 -14.98
N LYS A 255 -11.84 16.76 -15.68
CA LYS A 255 -12.21 15.34 -15.78
C LYS A 255 -11.64 14.75 -17.07
N ILE A 256 -10.95 13.62 -16.96
CA ILE A 256 -10.25 12.97 -18.07
C ILE A 256 -10.69 11.51 -18.15
N PRO A 257 -11.00 10.93 -19.32
CA PRO A 257 -11.21 9.49 -19.44
C PRO A 257 -10.02 8.68 -18.92
N TYR A 258 -10.28 7.65 -18.12
CA TYR A 258 -9.23 6.80 -17.56
C TYR A 258 -8.61 5.86 -18.61
N ASP A 259 -7.30 5.97 -18.76
CA ASP A 259 -6.48 5.10 -19.59
C ASP A 259 -5.07 4.92 -18.97
N ILE A 260 -4.21 4.17 -19.65
CA ILE A 260 -2.86 3.86 -19.15
C ILE A 260 -1.95 5.09 -18.99
N SER A 261 -2.27 6.24 -19.60
CA SER A 261 -1.46 7.46 -19.44
C SER A 261 -1.43 7.96 -17.99
N ALA A 262 -2.42 7.58 -17.17
CA ALA A 262 -2.43 7.84 -15.74
C ALA A 262 -1.17 7.31 -15.02
N ALA A 263 -0.52 6.25 -15.55
CA ALA A 263 0.73 5.73 -15.00
C ALA A 263 1.89 6.73 -15.09
N ASP A 264 1.88 7.61 -16.10
CA ASP A 264 2.92 8.61 -16.34
C ASP A 264 2.56 9.98 -15.74
N GLN A 265 1.39 10.12 -15.14
CA GLN A 265 0.91 11.36 -14.54
C GLN A 265 1.32 11.44 -13.06
N SER A 266 2.33 12.25 -12.75
CA SER A 266 2.70 12.57 -11.36
C SER A 266 1.64 13.43 -10.65
N PHE A 267 1.65 13.40 -9.32
CA PHE A 267 0.73 14.12 -8.44
C PHE A 267 1.46 14.81 -7.28
N ASP A 268 0.82 15.80 -6.67
CA ASP A 268 1.26 16.49 -5.46
C ASP A 268 0.26 16.19 -4.35
N ILE A 269 0.75 15.59 -3.25
CA ILE A 269 -0.07 15.18 -2.10
C ILE A 269 -0.47 16.36 -1.21
N THR A 270 0.18 17.52 -1.36
CA THR A 270 0.01 18.69 -0.48
C THR A 270 -0.99 19.71 -1.02
N LYS A 271 -1.52 19.50 -2.23
CA LYS A 271 -2.39 20.46 -2.93
C LYS A 271 -3.65 19.77 -3.47
N PRO A 272 -4.75 20.53 -3.65
CA PRO A 272 -5.92 20.03 -4.36
C PRO A 272 -5.56 19.54 -5.77
N GLN A 273 -6.14 18.41 -6.16
CA GLN A 273 -5.82 17.77 -7.44
C GLN A 273 -6.36 18.60 -8.63
N PRO A 274 -5.52 19.00 -9.61
CA PRO A 274 -5.96 19.84 -10.72
C PRO A 274 -6.79 19.08 -11.76
N GLN A 275 -6.61 17.76 -11.83
CA GLN A 275 -7.33 16.85 -12.71
C GLN A 275 -7.63 15.54 -12.00
N LEU A 276 -8.65 14.85 -12.47
CA LEU A 276 -9.05 13.51 -12.02
C LEU A 276 -9.43 12.64 -13.22
N TYR A 277 -9.25 11.33 -13.05
CA TYR A 277 -9.59 10.36 -14.09
C TYR A 277 -10.95 9.71 -13.82
N VAL A 278 -11.72 9.53 -14.90
CA VAL A 278 -13.07 8.96 -14.89
C VAL A 278 -13.05 7.63 -15.62
N THR A 279 -13.26 6.53 -14.90
CA THR A 279 -13.43 5.19 -15.47
C THR A 279 -14.90 4.95 -15.79
N PRO A 280 -15.27 4.32 -16.93
CA PRO A 280 -16.68 4.01 -17.21
C PRO A 280 -17.26 3.01 -16.21
N ASP A 281 -16.47 2.03 -15.81
CA ASP A 281 -16.81 0.94 -14.88
C ASP A 281 -15.53 0.38 -14.22
N PHE A 282 -15.68 -0.58 -13.30
CA PHE A 282 -14.55 -1.23 -12.65
C PHE A 282 -13.83 -2.24 -13.56
N ALA A 283 -14.49 -2.76 -14.59
CA ALA A 283 -13.85 -3.64 -15.57
C ALA A 283 -12.76 -2.90 -16.37
N GLN A 284 -12.97 -1.63 -16.70
CA GLN A 284 -11.95 -0.79 -17.33
C GLN A 284 -10.72 -0.57 -16.43
N LEU A 285 -10.90 -0.48 -15.09
CA LEU A 285 -9.77 -0.40 -14.16
C LEU A 285 -8.87 -1.63 -14.28
N SER A 286 -9.49 -2.82 -14.29
CA SER A 286 -8.79 -4.09 -14.45
C SER A 286 -8.11 -4.20 -15.83
N SER A 287 -8.78 -3.76 -16.89
CA SER A 287 -8.23 -3.77 -18.25
C SER A 287 -6.95 -2.92 -18.36
N VAL A 288 -6.97 -1.70 -17.84
CA VAL A 288 -5.79 -0.80 -17.86
C VAL A 288 -4.67 -1.33 -16.98
N LEU A 289 -4.98 -1.90 -15.81
CA LEU A 289 -3.99 -2.53 -14.95
C LEU A 289 -3.30 -3.72 -15.66
N GLU A 290 -4.07 -4.55 -16.36
CA GLU A 290 -3.54 -5.67 -17.13
C GLU A 290 -2.72 -5.21 -18.35
N GLU A 291 -3.15 -4.13 -19.02
CA GLU A 291 -2.35 -3.47 -20.06
C GLU A 291 -1.01 -2.98 -19.48
N PHE A 292 -1.03 -2.31 -18.33
CA PHE A 292 0.16 -1.83 -17.66
C PHE A 292 1.08 -2.98 -17.25
N ALA A 293 0.54 -4.02 -16.62
CA ALA A 293 1.31 -5.19 -16.20
C ALA A 293 1.94 -5.94 -17.38
N SER A 294 1.31 -5.94 -18.56
CA SER A 294 1.88 -6.51 -19.79
C SER A 294 3.18 -5.81 -20.24
N LYS A 295 3.37 -4.55 -19.82
CA LYS A 295 4.57 -3.74 -20.12
C LYS A 295 5.63 -3.79 -19.00
N MET A 296 5.29 -4.36 -17.83
CA MET A 296 6.23 -4.47 -16.70
C MET A 296 7.25 -5.59 -16.90
N ALA A 297 8.42 -5.45 -16.26
CA ALA A 297 9.46 -6.46 -16.16
C ALA A 297 8.92 -7.77 -15.57
N LEU A 298 7.90 -7.68 -14.71
CA LEU A 298 7.15 -8.82 -14.18
C LEU A 298 6.63 -9.77 -15.27
N ARG A 299 6.30 -9.28 -16.47
CA ARG A 299 5.79 -10.10 -17.59
C ARG A 299 6.69 -10.13 -18.81
N THR A 300 7.63 -9.19 -18.90
CA THR A 300 8.52 -9.04 -20.06
C THR A 300 9.93 -9.57 -19.80
N GLY A 301 10.38 -9.56 -18.54
CA GLY A 301 11.71 -10.01 -18.14
C GLY A 301 12.84 -9.35 -18.95
N GLY A 302 13.69 -10.19 -19.55
CA GLY A 302 14.75 -9.76 -20.45
C GLY A 302 15.80 -8.84 -19.83
N LEU A 303 16.56 -8.16 -20.69
CA LEU A 303 17.65 -7.28 -20.29
C LEU A 303 17.17 -6.09 -19.46
N SER A 304 16.08 -5.43 -19.89
CA SER A 304 15.53 -4.28 -19.20
C SER A 304 15.11 -4.62 -17.77
N GLY A 305 14.47 -5.79 -17.55
CA GLY A 305 14.11 -6.24 -16.21
C GLY A 305 15.31 -6.39 -15.28
N ILE A 306 16.40 -7.00 -15.75
CA ILE A 306 17.62 -7.15 -14.95
C ILE A 306 18.27 -5.79 -14.68
N GLN A 307 18.34 -4.89 -15.67
CA GLN A 307 18.89 -3.55 -15.48
C GLN A 307 18.11 -2.77 -14.43
N LYS A 308 16.78 -2.89 -14.39
CA LYS A 308 15.94 -2.33 -13.32
C LYS A 308 16.30 -2.92 -11.95
N LEU A 309 16.47 -4.24 -11.86
CA LEU A 309 16.89 -4.90 -10.62
C LEU A 309 18.28 -4.43 -10.14
N ILE A 310 19.26 -4.33 -11.05
CA ILE A 310 20.60 -3.81 -10.73
C ILE A 310 20.51 -2.36 -10.22
N THR A 311 19.73 -1.53 -10.89
CA THR A 311 19.53 -0.12 -10.52
C THR A 311 18.83 0.01 -9.16
N SER A 312 17.92 -0.91 -8.84
CA SER A 312 17.21 -0.91 -7.55
C SER A 312 18.12 -1.13 -6.36
N LYS A 313 19.23 -1.88 -6.53
CA LYS A 313 20.14 -2.36 -5.47
C LYS A 313 19.45 -3.18 -4.37
N ASN A 314 18.20 -3.57 -4.59
CA ASN A 314 17.39 -4.31 -3.63
C ASN A 314 17.30 -5.79 -4.02
N LEU A 315 16.79 -6.59 -3.09
CA LEU A 315 16.44 -7.98 -3.37
C LEU A 315 15.38 -8.03 -4.49
N GLY A 316 15.67 -8.82 -5.51
CA GLY A 316 14.73 -9.12 -6.57
C GLY A 316 14.87 -10.54 -7.06
N THR A 317 14.05 -10.88 -8.03
CA THR A 317 14.01 -12.21 -8.63
C THR A 317 13.94 -12.11 -10.14
N VAL A 318 14.64 -13.00 -10.83
CA VAL A 318 14.41 -13.29 -12.25
C VAL A 318 13.89 -14.71 -12.42
N GLU A 319 12.99 -14.90 -13.37
CA GLU A 319 12.50 -16.23 -13.78
C GLU A 319 13.02 -16.57 -15.17
N LEU A 320 13.54 -17.78 -15.31
CA LEU A 320 14.02 -18.33 -16.57
C LEU A 320 12.90 -19.03 -17.33
N SER A 321 13.09 -19.30 -18.63
CA SER A 321 12.12 -20.02 -19.46
C SER A 321 11.77 -21.43 -18.94
N THR A 322 12.64 -22.02 -18.13
CA THR A 322 12.40 -23.29 -17.42
C THR A 322 11.48 -23.17 -16.22
N GLY A 323 11.10 -21.96 -15.82
CA GLY A 323 10.41 -21.64 -14.56
C GLY A 323 11.32 -21.63 -13.33
N LEU A 324 12.64 -21.84 -13.51
CA LEU A 324 13.62 -21.66 -12.44
C LEU A 324 13.74 -20.18 -12.09
N GLN A 325 13.67 -19.87 -10.81
CA GLN A 325 13.71 -18.52 -10.26
C GLN A 325 15.01 -18.33 -9.49
N ILE A 326 15.67 -17.19 -9.70
CA ILE A 326 16.91 -16.80 -9.02
C ILE A 326 16.62 -15.53 -8.24
N SER A 327 16.69 -15.60 -6.91
CA SER A 327 16.42 -14.46 -6.01
C SER A 327 17.69 -13.99 -5.34
N GLY A 328 18.02 -12.71 -5.45
CA GLY A 328 19.22 -12.11 -4.86
C GLY A 328 19.36 -10.63 -5.21
N VAL A 329 20.47 -10.02 -4.80
CA VAL A 329 20.80 -8.64 -5.22
C VAL A 329 21.60 -8.71 -6.52
N PHE A 330 20.96 -8.34 -7.63
CA PHE A 330 21.59 -8.34 -8.95
C PHE A 330 22.59 -7.19 -9.07
N THR A 331 23.78 -7.50 -9.57
CA THR A 331 24.88 -6.51 -9.65
C THR A 331 25.54 -6.45 -11.01
N ASN A 332 25.40 -7.49 -11.83
CA ASN A 332 25.97 -7.51 -13.17
C ASN A 332 25.08 -8.29 -14.15
N VAL A 333 25.06 -7.80 -15.39
CA VAL A 333 24.48 -8.48 -16.55
C VAL A 333 25.40 -8.29 -17.73
N ILE A 334 25.68 -9.38 -18.43
CA ILE A 334 26.40 -9.32 -19.70
C ILE A 334 25.37 -9.34 -20.81
N GLU A 335 25.45 -8.35 -21.69
CA GLU A 335 24.59 -8.20 -22.86
C GLU A 335 25.30 -8.68 -24.13
N ASN A 336 24.55 -9.34 -25.02
CA ASN A 336 24.92 -9.54 -26.42
C ASN A 336 23.69 -9.30 -27.31
N GLU A 337 23.80 -8.38 -28.27
CA GLU A 337 22.73 -8.03 -29.22
C GLU A 337 21.37 -7.72 -28.55
N GLY A 338 21.36 -6.92 -27.48
CA GLY A 338 20.13 -6.55 -26.76
C GLY A 338 19.56 -7.65 -25.87
N LYS A 339 20.25 -8.78 -25.70
CA LYS A 339 19.81 -9.91 -24.87
C LYS A 339 20.78 -10.16 -23.71
N PRO A 340 20.28 -10.53 -22.52
CA PRO A 340 21.13 -10.96 -21.43
C PRO A 340 21.70 -12.34 -21.74
N VAL A 341 23.02 -12.49 -21.69
CA VAL A 341 23.73 -13.76 -21.88
C VAL A 341 24.39 -14.29 -20.62
N TYR A 342 24.50 -13.46 -19.58
CA TYR A 342 24.95 -13.85 -18.25
C TYR A 342 24.35 -12.90 -17.22
N ILE A 343 23.97 -13.44 -16.07
CA ILE A 343 23.47 -12.68 -14.93
C ILE A 343 24.28 -13.00 -13.70
N GLN A 344 24.40 -12.02 -12.79
CA GLN A 344 25.12 -12.19 -11.55
C GLN A 344 24.46 -11.44 -10.40
N THR A 345 24.43 -12.11 -9.26
CA THR A 345 24.02 -11.60 -7.97
C THR A 345 25.22 -11.58 -7.02
N THR A 346 25.17 -10.75 -5.99
CA THR A 346 26.18 -10.73 -4.90
C THR A 346 25.52 -10.91 -3.55
N GLY A 347 26.23 -11.57 -2.64
CA GLY A 347 25.71 -11.91 -1.32
C GLY A 347 24.72 -13.08 -1.38
N LYS A 348 23.81 -13.15 -0.41
CA LYS A 348 22.86 -14.26 -0.29
C LYS A 348 21.97 -14.38 -1.52
N THR A 349 21.97 -15.57 -2.14
CA THR A 349 21.10 -15.91 -3.27
C THR A 349 20.37 -17.23 -3.01
N ALA A 350 19.13 -17.33 -3.45
CA ALA A 350 18.36 -18.57 -3.40
C ALA A 350 17.80 -18.92 -4.78
N LEU A 351 17.78 -20.21 -5.10
CA LEU A 351 17.14 -20.76 -6.29
C LEU A 351 15.81 -21.38 -5.92
N SER A 352 14.76 -21.05 -6.67
CA SER A 352 13.40 -21.53 -6.42
C SER A 352 12.76 -22.06 -7.69
N TYR A 353 11.74 -22.90 -7.54
CA TYR A 353 10.88 -23.34 -8.63
C TYR A 353 9.43 -23.28 -8.16
N ARG A 354 8.60 -22.48 -8.84
CA ARG A 354 7.20 -22.21 -8.43
C ARG A 354 7.11 -21.69 -6.99
N GLU A 355 7.85 -20.62 -6.70
CA GLU A 355 7.84 -19.92 -5.40
C GLU A 355 8.22 -20.82 -4.21
N LYS A 356 9.00 -21.88 -4.49
CA LYS A 356 9.54 -22.79 -3.49
C LYS A 356 11.04 -22.97 -3.68
N GLU A 357 11.78 -22.72 -2.61
CA GLU A 357 13.23 -22.93 -2.60
C GLU A 357 13.58 -24.36 -3.00
N LEU A 358 14.57 -24.50 -3.88
CA LEU A 358 15.13 -25.80 -4.25
C LEU A 358 15.99 -26.35 -3.11
N VAL A 359 15.80 -27.63 -2.82
CA VAL A 359 16.56 -28.33 -1.76
C VAL A 359 18.07 -28.18 -2.02
N SER A 360 18.80 -27.69 -1.02
CA SER A 360 20.25 -27.42 -1.07
C SER A 360 20.69 -26.26 -1.97
N HIS A 361 19.77 -25.37 -2.40
CA HIS A 361 20.09 -24.16 -3.16
C HIS A 361 19.50 -22.88 -2.54
N GLY A 362 19.37 -22.86 -1.21
CA GLY A 362 19.00 -21.67 -0.44
C GLY A 362 20.17 -20.71 -0.21
N THR A 363 19.92 -19.69 0.61
CA THR A 363 20.89 -18.59 0.86
C THR A 363 22.18 -19.03 1.54
N ASP A 364 22.19 -20.14 2.26
CA ASP A 364 23.41 -20.72 2.84
C ASP A 364 24.28 -21.41 1.79
N ALA A 365 23.68 -21.96 0.73
CA ALA A 365 24.40 -22.63 -0.35
C ALA A 365 25.07 -21.62 -1.29
N HIS A 366 24.41 -20.49 -1.55
CA HIS A 366 24.90 -19.40 -2.40
C HIS A 366 25.07 -18.12 -1.58
N ALA A 367 25.92 -18.17 -0.55
CA ALA A 367 26.07 -17.06 0.41
C ALA A 367 26.82 -15.84 -0.14
N GLU A 368 27.69 -16.03 -1.13
CA GLU A 368 28.54 -14.97 -1.71
C GLU A 368 28.01 -14.41 -3.04
N GLY A 369 27.04 -15.08 -3.63
CA GLY A 369 26.40 -14.68 -4.88
C GLY A 369 26.12 -15.89 -5.77
N PHE A 370 25.55 -15.61 -6.94
CA PHE A 370 25.26 -16.61 -7.95
C PHE A 370 25.43 -15.98 -9.32
N GLY A 371 26.10 -16.69 -10.23
CA GLY A 371 26.31 -16.24 -11.60
C GLY A 371 26.04 -17.36 -12.59
N SER A 372 25.26 -17.10 -13.63
CA SER A 372 24.91 -18.12 -14.61
C SER A 372 24.77 -17.56 -16.02
N PRO A 373 25.21 -18.31 -17.06
CA PRO A 373 24.83 -18.00 -18.43
C PRO A 373 23.32 -18.09 -18.62
N VAL A 374 22.83 -17.34 -19.58
CA VAL A 374 21.44 -17.34 -20.05
C VAL A 374 21.48 -17.41 -21.57
N GLY A 375 20.62 -18.21 -22.19
CA GLY A 375 20.55 -18.31 -23.63
C GLY A 375 20.89 -19.67 -24.19
N LYS A 376 21.21 -19.69 -25.49
CA LYS A 376 21.52 -20.91 -26.24
C LYS A 376 23.02 -21.11 -26.36
N LEU A 377 23.39 -22.36 -26.62
CA LEU A 377 24.72 -22.72 -27.06
C LEU A 377 24.95 -22.22 -28.50
N LYS A 378 26.17 -21.74 -28.76
CA LYS A 378 26.57 -21.21 -30.06
C LYS A 378 26.47 -22.30 -31.12
N GLY A 379 25.72 -22.01 -32.19
CA GLY A 379 25.53 -22.94 -33.30
C GLY A 379 24.57 -24.10 -33.03
N ILE A 380 23.90 -24.15 -31.86
CA ILE A 380 22.93 -25.18 -31.51
C ILE A 380 21.54 -24.56 -31.38
N ASN A 381 20.59 -25.05 -32.19
CA ASN A 381 19.23 -24.51 -32.21
C ASN A 381 18.36 -24.97 -31.03
N LEU A 382 18.61 -26.19 -30.53
CA LEU A 382 17.90 -26.78 -29.39
C LEU A 382 18.44 -26.20 -28.08
N ALA A 383 17.57 -25.72 -27.20
CA ALA A 383 18.00 -25.21 -25.90
C ALA A 383 18.33 -26.38 -24.96
N ILE A 384 19.26 -26.17 -24.03
CA ILE A 384 19.68 -27.21 -23.07
C ILE A 384 18.48 -27.74 -22.27
N GLU A 385 17.53 -26.87 -21.91
CA GLU A 385 16.30 -27.23 -21.20
C GLU A 385 15.47 -28.31 -21.93
N ASP A 386 15.47 -28.30 -23.25
CA ASP A 386 14.72 -29.22 -24.11
C ASP A 386 15.50 -30.50 -24.46
N MET A 387 16.76 -30.63 -24.02
CA MET A 387 17.62 -31.76 -24.42
C MET A 387 17.27 -33.04 -23.67
N GLY A 388 16.86 -34.06 -24.43
CA GLY A 388 16.72 -35.42 -23.95
C GLY A 388 18.06 -36.15 -23.85
N PRO A 389 18.09 -37.37 -23.29
CA PRO A 389 19.31 -38.18 -23.19
C PRO A 389 19.96 -38.57 -24.51
N ARG A 390 19.28 -38.41 -25.65
CA ARG A 390 19.87 -38.63 -26.99
C ARG A 390 20.54 -37.36 -27.50
N ASP A 391 19.90 -36.22 -27.30
CA ASP A 391 20.41 -34.92 -27.73
C ASP A 391 21.67 -34.56 -26.95
N LEU A 392 21.67 -34.78 -25.63
CA LEU A 392 22.86 -34.56 -24.78
C LEU A 392 24.08 -35.35 -25.29
N ARG A 393 23.89 -36.61 -25.70
CA ARG A 393 24.97 -37.42 -26.28
C ARG A 393 25.41 -36.93 -27.65
N ALA A 394 24.46 -36.47 -28.46
CA ALA A 394 24.77 -35.92 -29.79
C ALA A 394 25.58 -34.62 -29.71
N TYR A 395 25.53 -33.91 -28.58
CA TYR A 395 26.31 -32.70 -28.29
C TYR A 395 27.46 -32.93 -27.30
N ASP A 396 27.83 -34.19 -27.04
CA ASP A 396 28.92 -34.58 -26.14
C ASP A 396 28.80 -34.02 -24.70
N ILE A 397 27.57 -33.95 -24.19
CA ILE A 397 27.25 -33.53 -22.82
C ILE A 397 26.98 -34.78 -21.97
N TYR A 398 27.99 -35.24 -21.24
CA TYR A 398 27.92 -36.45 -20.39
C TYR A 398 28.19 -36.14 -18.92
N GLU A 399 27.46 -36.82 -18.02
CA GLU A 399 27.77 -36.80 -16.60
C GLU A 399 29.09 -37.55 -16.33
N GLY A 400 29.94 -37.00 -15.47
CA GLY A 400 31.26 -37.54 -15.12
C GLY A 400 32.37 -37.21 -16.12
N GLU A 401 32.08 -36.49 -17.20
CA GLU A 401 33.09 -36.08 -18.19
C GLU A 401 33.39 -34.60 -18.14
N GLN A 402 34.62 -34.24 -18.54
CA GLN A 402 35.04 -32.87 -18.68
C GLN A 402 34.56 -32.33 -20.03
N ILE A 403 33.72 -31.31 -19.99
CA ILE A 403 33.09 -30.73 -21.18
C ILE A 403 33.36 -29.23 -21.27
N THR A 404 33.00 -28.66 -22.41
CA THR A 404 33.02 -27.22 -22.65
C THR A 404 31.73 -26.81 -23.36
N LEU A 405 30.96 -25.94 -22.72
CA LEU A 405 29.76 -25.33 -23.26
C LEU A 405 30.07 -23.90 -23.69
N GLU A 406 29.91 -23.62 -24.99
CA GLU A 406 30.03 -22.26 -25.53
C GLU A 406 28.65 -21.69 -25.79
N PHE A 407 28.29 -20.63 -25.07
CA PHE A 407 27.05 -19.88 -25.24
C PHE A 407 27.23 -18.72 -26.23
N GLU A 408 26.11 -18.21 -26.72
CA GLU A 408 26.07 -16.91 -27.39
C GLU A 408 26.68 -15.81 -26.48
N GLY A 409 27.26 -14.75 -27.08
CA GLY A 409 27.94 -13.70 -26.31
C GLY A 409 29.33 -14.06 -25.76
N ASN A 410 29.95 -15.14 -26.28
CA ASN A 410 31.29 -15.63 -25.93
C ASN A 410 31.43 -16.04 -24.45
N ILE A 411 30.35 -16.49 -23.83
CA ILE A 411 30.40 -17.13 -22.51
C ILE A 411 30.80 -18.59 -22.68
N LYS A 412 31.83 -19.01 -21.98
CA LYS A 412 32.36 -20.38 -22.01
C LYS A 412 32.32 -20.97 -20.61
N VAL A 413 31.70 -22.14 -20.47
CA VAL A 413 31.64 -22.93 -19.23
C VAL A 413 32.42 -24.23 -19.46
N SER A 414 33.55 -24.41 -18.77
CA SER A 414 34.40 -25.60 -18.91
C SER A 414 34.60 -26.28 -17.56
N GLY A 415 34.22 -27.54 -17.41
CA GLY A 415 34.31 -28.27 -16.14
C GLY A 415 33.82 -29.72 -16.27
N GLU A 416 33.88 -30.48 -15.19
CA GLU A 416 33.36 -31.84 -15.14
C GLU A 416 31.92 -31.84 -14.61
N ILE A 417 30.96 -32.39 -15.38
CA ILE A 417 29.56 -32.48 -14.93
C ILE A 417 29.45 -33.49 -13.80
N VAL A 418 28.86 -33.07 -12.68
CA VAL A 418 28.54 -33.94 -11.54
C VAL A 418 27.14 -34.55 -11.70
N THR A 419 26.13 -33.72 -11.94
CA THR A 419 24.72 -34.16 -12.06
C THR A 419 23.87 -33.05 -12.70
N GLY A 420 22.79 -33.44 -13.37
CA GLY A 420 21.71 -32.53 -13.76
C GLY A 420 20.47 -32.65 -12.86
N THR A 421 19.76 -31.54 -12.64
CA THR A 421 18.42 -31.53 -12.00
C THR A 421 17.36 -31.25 -13.05
N ARG A 422 16.24 -32.00 -13.04
CA ARG A 422 15.13 -31.85 -14.00
C ARG A 422 13.81 -31.57 -13.30
N ASN A 423 12.88 -30.91 -13.99
CA ASN A 423 11.50 -30.77 -13.53
C ASN A 423 10.65 -32.02 -13.88
N LEU A 424 9.36 -31.99 -13.51
CA LEU A 424 8.43 -33.10 -13.73
C LEU A 424 8.16 -33.39 -15.23
N GLN A 425 8.36 -32.40 -16.10
CA GLN A 425 8.24 -32.51 -17.54
C GLN A 425 9.53 -33.05 -18.19
N GLY A 426 10.61 -33.20 -17.41
CA GLY A 426 11.91 -33.67 -17.86
C GLY A 426 12.83 -32.57 -18.36
N GLU A 427 12.44 -31.29 -18.26
CA GLU A 427 13.30 -30.16 -18.66
C GLU A 427 14.44 -29.98 -17.65
N ILE A 428 15.64 -29.69 -18.14
CA ILE A 428 16.82 -29.50 -17.29
C ILE A 428 16.75 -28.11 -16.64
N LEU A 429 16.80 -28.06 -15.31
CA LEU A 429 16.78 -26.83 -14.51
C LEU A 429 18.18 -26.38 -14.12
N LEU A 430 19.02 -27.32 -13.64
CA LEU A 430 20.36 -27.05 -13.12
C LEU A 430 21.35 -28.09 -13.64
N ILE A 431 22.58 -27.66 -13.89
CA ILE A 431 23.72 -28.56 -14.12
C ILE A 431 24.82 -28.20 -13.14
N LYS A 432 25.26 -29.18 -12.36
CA LYS A 432 26.32 -29.02 -11.36
C LYS A 432 27.66 -29.41 -11.98
N PHE A 433 28.66 -28.54 -11.84
CA PHE A 433 30.03 -28.77 -12.29
C PHE A 433 31.01 -28.74 -11.13
N LYS A 434 32.08 -29.53 -11.23
CA LYS A 434 33.28 -29.41 -10.39
C LYS A 434 34.49 -29.04 -11.26
N ASN A 435 35.52 -28.46 -10.65
CA ASN A 435 36.70 -27.95 -11.35
C ASN A 435 36.31 -27.05 -12.54
N CYS A 436 35.33 -26.17 -12.32
CA CYS A 436 34.69 -25.40 -13.37
C CYS A 436 35.32 -24.02 -13.51
N THR A 437 35.55 -23.60 -14.74
CA THR A 437 35.91 -22.22 -15.10
C THR A 437 34.83 -21.66 -16.01
N VAL A 438 34.34 -20.46 -15.69
CA VAL A 438 33.43 -19.70 -16.55
C VAL A 438 34.12 -18.42 -16.99
N THR A 439 34.13 -18.14 -18.28
CA THR A 439 34.79 -16.94 -18.85
C THR A 439 33.92 -16.23 -19.87
N GLN A 440 34.09 -14.92 -19.98
CA GLN A 440 33.70 -14.13 -21.15
C GLN A 440 34.97 -13.58 -21.82
N GLY A 441 35.36 -14.15 -22.97
CA GLY A 441 36.65 -13.80 -23.57
C GLY A 441 37.80 -14.08 -22.60
N GLU A 442 38.54 -13.04 -22.19
CA GLU A 442 39.65 -13.15 -21.23
C GLU A 442 39.21 -12.97 -19.76
N THR A 443 37.99 -12.50 -19.51
CA THR A 443 37.48 -12.24 -18.16
C THR A 443 36.98 -13.52 -17.51
N ILE A 444 37.48 -13.82 -16.31
CA ILE A 444 36.98 -14.94 -15.49
C ILE A 444 35.74 -14.49 -14.71
N LEU A 445 34.64 -15.21 -14.90
CA LEU A 445 33.35 -15.01 -14.21
C LEU A 445 33.14 -16.02 -13.08
N PHE A 446 33.77 -17.19 -13.17
CA PHE A 446 33.83 -18.20 -12.11
C PHE A 446 35.15 -18.96 -12.19
N ALA A 447 35.81 -19.15 -11.04
CA ALA A 447 37.08 -19.85 -10.96
C ALA A 447 36.95 -21.20 -10.21
N PRO A 448 37.69 -22.25 -10.59
CA PRO A 448 37.59 -23.57 -9.97
C PRO A 448 37.78 -23.58 -8.45
N GLU A 449 38.63 -22.70 -7.94
CA GLU A 449 38.92 -22.52 -6.52
C GLU A 449 37.73 -22.01 -5.69
N TRP A 450 36.70 -21.47 -6.34
CA TRP A 450 35.45 -21.02 -5.68
C TRP A 450 34.50 -22.20 -5.40
N GLY A 451 34.83 -23.39 -5.90
CA GLY A 451 34.17 -24.64 -5.54
C GLY A 451 33.25 -25.19 -6.63
N ILE A 452 32.09 -25.68 -6.20
CA ILE A 452 31.10 -26.28 -7.09
C ILE A 452 30.37 -25.16 -7.83
N TYR A 453 30.25 -25.31 -9.15
CA TYR A 453 29.50 -24.37 -9.98
C TYR A 453 28.13 -24.93 -10.32
N ASP A 454 27.08 -24.28 -9.83
CA ASP A 454 25.70 -24.60 -10.19
C ASP A 454 25.25 -23.69 -11.34
N MET A 455 25.09 -24.28 -12.53
CA MET A 455 24.65 -23.56 -13.72
C MET A 455 23.11 -23.61 -13.83
N ALA A 456 22.46 -22.45 -13.77
CA ALA A 456 21.05 -22.31 -14.07
C ALA A 456 20.79 -22.44 -15.57
N VAL A 457 19.84 -23.29 -15.94
CA VAL A 457 19.47 -23.54 -17.32
C VAL A 457 18.23 -22.73 -17.66
N GLY A 458 18.36 -21.89 -18.69
CA GLY A 458 17.29 -21.05 -19.19
C GLY A 458 17.66 -20.40 -20.51
N LYS A 459 16.86 -20.62 -21.55
CA LYS A 459 17.01 -19.98 -22.86
C LYS A 459 16.77 -18.47 -22.81
N LYS A 460 15.91 -17.99 -21.91
CA LYS A 460 15.63 -16.55 -21.74
C LYS A 460 15.11 -16.26 -20.35
N ILE A 461 15.11 -14.99 -19.98
CA ILE A 461 14.44 -14.49 -18.78
C ILE A 461 13.03 -14.05 -19.15
N THR A 462 12.03 -14.69 -18.56
CA THR A 462 10.59 -14.47 -18.81
C THR A 462 9.99 -13.45 -17.86
N SER A 463 10.56 -13.28 -16.67
CA SER A 463 10.08 -12.34 -15.66
C SER A 463 11.24 -11.77 -14.84
N ALA A 464 11.08 -10.54 -14.37
CA ALA A 464 11.94 -9.92 -13.36
C ALA A 464 11.08 -9.05 -12.43
N PHE A 465 11.21 -9.23 -11.12
CA PHE A 465 10.35 -8.56 -10.13
C PHE A 465 11.04 -8.30 -8.79
N SER A 466 10.47 -7.39 -7.99
CA SER A 466 10.97 -7.06 -6.65
C SER A 466 10.63 -8.16 -5.62
N GLY A 467 11.54 -8.40 -4.68
CA GLY A 467 11.38 -9.40 -3.62
C GLY A 467 11.81 -10.82 -4.03
N PRO A 468 11.84 -11.75 -3.07
CA PRO A 468 12.22 -13.14 -3.32
C PRO A 468 11.09 -13.95 -3.96
N ALA A 469 11.46 -15.05 -4.62
CA ALA A 469 10.51 -16.03 -5.16
C ALA A 469 9.83 -16.83 -4.03
N ASP A 470 10.62 -17.39 -3.11
CA ASP A 470 10.12 -17.98 -1.88
C ASP A 470 10.36 -16.99 -0.72
N VAL A 471 9.26 -16.53 -0.12
CA VAL A 471 9.28 -15.59 1.01
C VAL A 471 10.01 -16.13 2.25
N ASN A 472 10.27 -17.44 2.32
CA ASN A 472 10.99 -18.06 3.43
C ASN A 472 12.51 -18.16 3.22
N SER A 473 13.01 -17.89 2.01
CA SER A 473 14.45 -17.97 1.69
C SER A 473 15.26 -16.84 2.31
N PHE A 474 14.63 -15.70 2.58
CA PHE A 474 15.25 -14.49 3.11
C PHE A 474 14.56 -14.05 4.39
N ASP A 475 15.35 -13.58 5.37
CA ASP A 475 14.79 -12.93 6.54
C ASP A 475 14.42 -11.49 6.19
N MET A 476 13.11 -11.29 5.96
CA MET A 476 12.51 -10.01 5.61
C MET A 476 11.97 -9.28 6.85
N ILE A 477 12.24 -9.78 8.06
CA ILE A 477 11.85 -9.12 9.30
C ILE A 477 12.87 -8.02 9.59
N SER A 478 12.48 -6.78 9.33
CA SER A 478 13.33 -5.60 9.51
C SER A 478 12.60 -4.43 10.17
N HIS A 479 11.29 -4.56 10.43
CA HIS A 479 10.49 -3.52 11.04
C HIS A 479 10.85 -3.38 12.51
N VAL A 480 11.67 -2.37 12.78
CA VAL A 480 11.85 -1.81 14.11
C VAL A 480 11.11 -0.48 14.09
N PRO A 481 9.98 -0.35 14.83
CA PRO A 481 9.35 0.96 15.02
C PRO A 481 10.41 1.90 15.62
N SER A 482 10.96 2.79 14.81
CA SER A 482 11.97 3.75 15.27
C SER A 482 11.34 4.81 16.18
N SER A 483 10.02 4.98 16.10
CA SER A 483 9.19 5.85 16.91
C SER A 483 7.74 5.41 16.80
N HIS A 484 7.00 5.42 17.90
CA HIS A 484 5.54 5.30 17.90
C HIS A 484 4.90 6.68 17.70
N THR A 485 3.67 6.74 17.16
CA THR A 485 2.87 7.97 17.15
C THR A 485 2.86 8.60 18.55
N ILE A 486 3.20 9.89 18.63
CA ILE A 486 3.27 10.61 19.90
C ILE A 486 1.85 10.86 20.38
N LYS A 487 1.41 10.12 21.40
CA LYS A 487 0.12 10.35 22.05
C LYS A 487 0.11 11.70 22.79
N GLN A 488 -0.99 12.44 22.66
CA GLN A 488 -1.17 13.76 23.28
C GLN A 488 -1.00 13.72 24.81
N LYS A 489 -0.44 14.79 25.38
CA LYS A 489 -0.34 14.93 26.84
C LYS A 489 -1.70 15.27 27.46
N LYS A 490 -2.14 14.47 28.43
CA LYS A 490 -3.36 14.73 29.22
C LYS A 490 -3.16 15.93 30.16
N SER A 491 -3.63 17.10 29.75
CA SER A 491 -3.76 18.26 30.65
C SER A 491 -5.03 18.12 31.49
N ALA A 492 -5.07 18.75 32.67
CA ALA A 492 -6.27 18.73 33.52
C ALA A 492 -7.49 19.35 32.81
N GLU A 493 -7.28 20.39 32.00
CA GLU A 493 -8.31 21.00 31.16
C GLU A 493 -8.86 20.01 30.11
N ARG A 494 -7.98 19.22 29.49
CA ARG A 494 -8.39 18.21 28.51
C ARG A 494 -9.17 17.06 29.16
N GLU A 495 -8.74 16.59 30.33
CA GLU A 495 -9.45 15.55 31.06
C GLU A 495 -10.86 15.98 31.48
N GLU A 496 -11.03 17.23 31.89
CA GLU A 496 -12.35 17.82 32.16
C GLU A 496 -13.23 17.81 30.91
N LEU A 497 -12.71 18.32 29.77
CA LEU A 497 -13.44 18.36 28.50
C LEU A 497 -13.84 16.96 28.03
N GLU A 498 -12.93 15.99 28.07
CA GLU A 498 -13.22 14.59 27.73
C GLU A 498 -14.29 13.99 28.65
N GLY A 499 -14.31 14.38 29.92
CA GLY A 499 -15.37 14.04 30.87
C GLY A 499 -16.74 14.55 30.42
N LEU A 500 -16.81 15.81 29.95
CA LEU A 500 -18.05 16.41 29.43
C LEU A 500 -18.53 15.70 28.16
N TYR A 501 -17.63 15.42 27.21
CA TYR A 501 -17.94 14.64 26.01
C TYR A 501 -18.45 13.23 26.35
N ARG A 502 -17.81 12.55 27.31
CA ARG A 502 -18.26 11.23 27.79
C ARG A 502 -19.67 11.31 28.37
N ASN A 503 -19.96 12.36 29.15
CA ASN A 503 -21.27 12.56 29.73
C ASN A 503 -22.36 12.78 28.66
N VAL A 504 -22.10 13.67 27.68
CA VAL A 504 -23.03 13.92 26.56
C VAL A 504 -23.23 12.66 25.71
N ARG A 505 -22.18 11.86 25.47
CA ARG A 505 -22.29 10.56 24.83
C ARG A 505 -23.17 9.58 25.64
N ASN A 506 -23.00 9.51 26.96
CA ASN A 506 -23.84 8.66 27.79
C ASN A 506 -25.32 9.05 27.70
N LEU A 507 -25.63 10.35 27.72
CA LEU A 507 -26.99 10.86 27.51
C LEU A 507 -27.54 10.44 26.13
N ARG A 508 -26.74 10.57 25.07
CA ARG A 508 -27.11 10.14 23.70
C ARG A 508 -27.45 8.65 23.63
N GLU A 509 -26.69 7.81 24.34
CA GLU A 509 -26.84 6.35 24.33
C GLU A 509 -27.84 5.84 25.38
N GLY A 510 -28.51 6.73 26.13
CA GLY A 510 -29.43 6.35 27.20
C GLY A 510 -28.75 5.67 28.40
N LYS A 511 -27.44 5.87 28.57
CA LYS A 511 -26.63 5.36 29.69
C LYS A 511 -26.66 6.33 30.87
N ALA A 512 -26.21 5.86 32.03
CA ALA A 512 -26.07 6.71 33.22
C ALA A 512 -25.09 7.88 32.95
N ALA A 513 -25.57 9.10 33.17
CA ALA A 513 -24.81 10.34 33.05
C ALA A 513 -24.71 11.00 34.43
N GLU A 514 -23.58 11.66 34.69
CA GLU A 514 -23.30 12.33 35.97
C GLU A 514 -23.98 13.69 36.06
N ILE A 515 -24.09 14.39 34.93
CA ILE A 515 -24.69 15.73 34.82
C ILE A 515 -25.70 15.79 33.66
N THR A 516 -26.62 16.74 33.77
CA THR A 516 -27.62 17.04 32.73
C THR A 516 -27.00 17.75 31.53
N LEU A 517 -27.71 17.76 30.40
CA LEU A 517 -27.29 18.46 29.19
C LEU A 517 -27.09 19.97 29.41
N LYS A 518 -27.91 20.58 30.27
CA LYS A 518 -27.82 22.00 30.65
C LYS A 518 -26.58 22.29 31.50
N GLU A 519 -26.24 21.39 32.42
CA GLU A 519 -25.02 21.50 33.24
C GLU A 519 -23.76 21.31 32.40
N ALA A 520 -23.77 20.34 31.46
CA ALA A 520 -22.69 20.14 30.51
C ALA A 520 -22.45 21.41 29.66
N PHE A 521 -23.51 22.01 29.11
CA PHE A 521 -23.40 23.28 28.38
C PHE A 521 -22.88 24.44 29.26
N GLY A 522 -23.31 24.49 30.53
CA GLY A 522 -22.80 25.46 31.50
C GLY A 522 -21.28 25.32 31.72
N ALA A 523 -20.78 24.08 31.82
CA ALA A 523 -19.35 23.81 31.99
C ALA A 523 -18.55 24.17 30.74
N VAL A 524 -19.02 23.79 29.54
CA VAL A 524 -18.37 24.15 28.26
C VAL A 524 -18.22 25.66 28.11
N THR A 525 -19.31 26.40 28.33
CA THR A 525 -19.29 27.87 28.18
C THR A 525 -18.48 28.60 29.26
N ALA A 526 -18.23 27.97 30.41
CA ALA A 526 -17.40 28.52 31.48
C ALA A 526 -15.91 28.24 31.24
N ASN A 527 -15.56 26.98 30.99
CA ASN A 527 -14.20 26.46 31.08
C ASN A 527 -13.58 26.14 29.70
N HIS A 528 -14.39 25.86 28.67
CA HIS A 528 -13.94 25.43 27.34
C HIS A 528 -14.59 26.24 26.21
N LYS A 529 -14.52 27.58 26.31
CA LYS A 529 -15.24 28.53 25.45
C LYS A 529 -14.98 28.41 23.95
N ASN A 530 -13.87 27.77 23.57
CA ASN A 530 -13.45 27.60 22.18
C ASN A 530 -13.88 26.24 21.60
N ASP A 531 -14.44 25.35 22.42
CA ASP A 531 -14.98 24.08 21.98
C ASP A 531 -16.32 24.30 21.28
N TRP A 532 -16.42 23.84 20.04
CA TRP A 532 -17.62 23.98 19.23
C TRP A 532 -18.35 22.66 19.03
N LEU A 533 -17.62 21.55 18.94
CA LEU A 533 -18.20 20.26 18.57
C LEU A 533 -19.09 19.69 19.68
N LEU A 534 -18.72 19.84 20.96
CA LEU A 534 -19.59 19.43 22.07
C LEU A 534 -20.87 20.24 22.08
N SER A 535 -20.77 21.55 21.82
CA SER A 535 -21.92 22.45 21.71
C SER A 535 -22.86 22.03 20.56
N VAL A 536 -22.32 21.59 19.42
CA VAL A 536 -23.13 21.03 18.33
C VAL A 536 -23.83 19.72 18.75
N GLU A 537 -23.15 18.80 19.44
CA GLU A 537 -23.80 17.59 19.97
C GLU A 537 -24.90 17.90 20.98
N ILE A 538 -24.67 18.91 21.83
CA ILE A 538 -25.66 19.40 22.79
C ILE A 538 -26.88 19.99 22.05
N ALA A 539 -26.69 20.75 20.97
CA ALA A 539 -27.79 21.28 20.16
C ALA A 539 -28.66 20.16 19.59
N GLU A 540 -28.05 19.08 19.11
CA GLU A 540 -28.76 17.91 18.58
C GLU A 540 -29.62 17.23 19.66
N LEU A 541 -29.03 16.94 20.83
CA LEU A 541 -29.77 16.29 21.92
C LEU A 541 -30.87 17.21 22.46
N ALA A 542 -30.61 18.51 22.60
CA ALA A 542 -31.61 19.49 23.01
C ALA A 542 -32.77 19.56 22.01
N LYS A 543 -32.49 19.44 20.70
CA LYS A 543 -33.54 19.32 19.67
C LYS A 543 -34.37 18.04 19.85
N LYS A 544 -33.74 16.89 20.12
CA LYS A 544 -34.45 15.62 20.37
C LYS A 544 -35.35 15.70 21.62
N GLU A 545 -34.92 16.43 22.65
CA GLU A 545 -35.68 16.68 23.87
C GLU A 545 -36.72 17.81 23.74
N ASN A 546 -36.80 18.49 22.59
CA ASN A 546 -37.63 19.69 22.37
C ASN A 546 -37.34 20.83 23.37
N ASN A 547 -36.10 20.96 23.83
CA ASN A 547 -35.68 21.97 24.80
C ASN A 547 -35.25 23.27 24.10
N THR A 548 -36.21 24.11 23.73
CA THR A 548 -35.98 25.34 22.95
C THR A 548 -35.10 26.36 23.67
N ASP A 549 -35.24 26.51 25.01
CA ASP A 549 -34.40 27.41 25.81
C ASP A 549 -32.92 27.03 25.73
N LEU A 550 -32.61 25.73 25.77
CA LEU A 550 -31.23 25.26 25.63
C LEU A 550 -30.71 25.44 24.21
N ILE A 551 -31.53 25.15 23.19
CA ILE A 551 -31.18 25.36 21.77
C ILE A 551 -30.78 26.82 21.53
N ASP A 552 -31.61 27.77 21.94
CA ASP A 552 -31.34 29.20 21.73
C ASP A 552 -30.03 29.64 22.40
N LYS A 553 -29.75 29.12 23.61
CA LYS A 553 -28.51 29.41 24.32
C LYS A 553 -27.28 28.84 23.61
N VAL A 554 -27.39 27.61 23.11
CA VAL A 554 -26.32 26.92 22.40
C VAL A 554 -26.01 27.61 21.08
N LEU A 555 -27.05 27.96 20.29
CA LEU A 555 -26.88 28.70 19.03
C LEU A 555 -26.20 30.05 19.28
N ASN A 556 -26.64 30.81 20.29
CA ASN A 556 -25.99 32.07 20.66
C ASN A 556 -24.52 31.91 21.09
N HIS A 557 -24.17 30.78 21.71
CA HIS A 557 -22.77 30.49 22.03
C HIS A 557 -21.98 30.15 20.78
N LEU A 558 -22.50 29.27 19.91
CA LEU A 558 -21.86 28.90 18.65
C LEU A 558 -21.62 30.11 17.76
N GLU A 559 -22.53 31.08 17.67
CA GLU A 559 -22.30 32.35 16.96
C GLU A 559 -21.09 33.12 17.51
N LYS A 560 -20.92 33.14 18.84
CA LYS A 560 -19.72 33.76 19.46
C LYS A 560 -18.46 32.98 19.13
N VAL A 561 -18.53 31.65 19.09
CA VAL A 561 -17.39 30.82 18.69
C VAL A 561 -17.03 31.08 17.24
N LYS A 562 -18.00 31.18 16.32
CA LYS A 562 -17.75 31.55 14.91
C LYS A 562 -17.05 32.91 14.76
N ILE A 563 -17.42 33.90 15.57
CA ILE A 563 -16.76 35.21 15.57
C ILE A 563 -15.31 35.12 16.08
N ASN A 564 -15.08 34.35 17.14
CA ASN A 564 -13.76 34.21 17.76
C ASN A 564 -12.82 33.28 16.97
N ARG A 565 -13.40 32.31 16.26
CA ARG A 565 -12.72 31.29 15.46
C ARG A 565 -13.38 31.20 14.06
N PRO A 566 -13.13 32.19 13.18
CA PRO A 566 -13.70 32.20 11.85
C PRO A 566 -13.35 30.94 11.03
N GLU A 567 -12.22 30.30 11.33
CA GLU A 567 -11.73 29.11 10.64
C GLU A 567 -12.57 27.84 10.86
N VAL A 568 -13.41 27.79 11.91
CA VAL A 568 -14.33 26.65 12.15
C VAL A 568 -15.79 27.00 11.88
N ALA A 569 -16.06 28.20 11.36
CA ALA A 569 -17.43 28.69 11.24
C ALA A 569 -18.28 27.85 10.29
N HIS A 570 -17.71 27.46 9.15
CA HIS A 570 -18.36 26.57 8.18
C HIS A 570 -18.59 25.16 8.72
N LEU A 571 -17.74 24.67 9.63
CA LEU A 571 -17.95 23.39 10.32
C LEU A 571 -19.12 23.47 11.30
N ILE A 572 -19.21 24.57 12.05
CA ILE A 572 -20.35 24.81 12.95
C ILE A 572 -21.65 24.89 12.15
N ASP A 573 -21.69 25.71 11.11
CA ASP A 573 -22.86 25.87 10.24
C ASP A 573 -23.25 24.53 9.62
N GLY A 574 -22.28 23.78 9.12
CA GLY A 574 -22.50 22.45 8.62
C GLY A 574 -23.11 21.50 9.66
N GLY A 575 -22.59 21.46 10.89
CA GLY A 575 -23.17 20.64 11.95
C GLY A 575 -24.61 21.03 12.27
N LEU A 576 -24.92 22.31 12.27
CA LEU A 576 -26.26 22.84 12.51
C LEU A 576 -27.23 22.53 11.37
N GLU A 577 -26.79 22.58 10.11
CA GLU A 577 -27.60 22.16 8.95
C GLU A 577 -28.07 20.71 9.09
N LEU A 578 -27.17 19.79 9.47
CA LEU A 578 -27.52 18.38 9.71
C LEU A 578 -28.58 18.19 10.80
N ILE A 579 -28.62 19.12 11.76
CA ILE A 579 -29.55 19.06 12.89
C ILE A 579 -30.87 19.73 12.51
N PHE A 580 -30.84 20.93 11.94
CA PHE A 580 -31.98 21.83 11.84
C PHE A 580 -32.64 21.87 10.47
N GLU A 581 -31.88 21.69 9.40
CA GLU A 581 -32.41 21.65 8.05
C GLU A 581 -32.85 20.21 7.70
N LYS A 582 -34.07 20.04 7.21
CA LYS A 582 -34.43 18.77 6.57
C LYS A 582 -33.60 18.68 5.30
N ALA A 583 -32.97 17.53 5.03
CA ALA A 583 -32.32 17.22 3.77
C ALA A 583 -33.16 17.77 2.60
N THR A 584 -32.74 18.91 2.08
CA THR A 584 -33.45 19.59 1.01
C THR A 584 -33.11 18.82 -0.25
N ASN A 585 -34.07 18.06 -0.78
CA ASN A 585 -33.99 17.53 -2.13
C ASN A 585 -33.82 18.73 -3.08
N LEU A 586 -32.61 18.94 -3.57
CA LEU A 586 -32.30 19.79 -4.72
C LEU A 586 -32.05 18.89 -5.93
#